data_AF-A0A6I1NS18-F1
#
_entry.id   AF-A0A6I1NS18-F1
#
_cell.length_a   1.000
_cell.length_b   1.000
_cell.length_c   1.000
_cell.angle_alpha   90.00
_cell.angle_beta   90.00
_cell.angle_gamma   90.00
#
_symmetry.space_group_name_H-M   'P 1'
#
loop_
_entity.id
_entity.type
_entity.pdbx_description
1 polymer ?
#
loop_
_entity_poly.entity_id
_entity_poly.type
_entity_poly.pdbx_seq_one_letter_code
_entity_poly.pdbx_strand_id
1 'polypeptide(L)'
;IQVLEAALQLAKGLGDYAQDHQGIGHDTEPQQTLSEAVRDLGHGANDESQQNNGGHPAIALSGQAGIAAVSPQSVTLAAGEHIDSVAQQNQQLTSGQIFEVNAGSELGLFAQSGEMRNNNRQGLMSFQSQQSSILLEADQNVEVSDSKQHVLL
;
A
#
# COMPACT_ATOMS: atom_id res chain seq x y z
N ILE A 1 -20.11 3.54 1.42
CA ILE A 1 -19.41 2.39 2.03
C ILE A 1 -18.92 1.35 1.03
N GLN A 2 -19.66 1.04 -0.05
CA GLN A 2 -19.27 0.00 -1.03
C GLN A 2 -17.84 0.11 -1.58
N VAL A 3 -17.36 1.33 -1.90
CA VAL A 3 -15.97 1.51 -2.39
C VAL A 3 -14.93 1.16 -1.32
N LEU A 4 -15.21 1.47 -0.04
CA LEU A 4 -14.33 1.15 1.08
C LEU A 4 -14.33 -0.36 1.37
N GLU A 5 -15.50 -1.01 1.30
CA GLU A 5 -15.62 -2.47 1.41
C GLU A 5 -14.87 -3.18 0.27
N ALA A 6 -15.00 -2.70 -0.96
CA ALA A 6 -14.28 -3.25 -2.11
C ALA A 6 -12.75 -3.06 -1.97
N ALA A 7 -12.31 -1.91 -1.45
CA ALA A 7 -10.90 -1.66 -1.15
C ALA A 7 -10.36 -2.65 -0.10
N LEU A 8 -11.11 -2.85 0.99
CA LEU A 8 -10.75 -3.82 2.03
C LEU A 8 -10.69 -5.25 1.49
N GLN A 9 -11.66 -5.66 0.67
CA GLN A 9 -11.66 -6.98 0.05
C GLN A 9 -10.45 -7.18 -0.86
N LEU A 10 -10.08 -6.17 -1.65
CA LEU A 10 -8.91 -6.23 -2.52
C LEU A 10 -7.61 -6.30 -1.72
N ALA A 11 -7.46 -5.43 -0.71
CA ALA A 11 -6.25 -5.38 0.12
C ALA A 11 -6.06 -6.70 0.88
N LYS A 12 -7.14 -7.23 1.46
CA LYS A 12 -7.15 -8.56 2.09
C LYS A 12 -6.79 -9.66 1.08
N GLY A 13 -7.45 -9.71 -0.08
CA GLY A 13 -7.23 -10.77 -1.06
C GLY A 13 -5.79 -10.80 -1.59
N LEU A 14 -5.20 -9.63 -1.86
CA LEU A 14 -3.79 -9.53 -2.27
C LEU A 14 -2.83 -9.82 -1.11
N GLY A 15 -3.16 -9.39 0.12
CA GLY A 15 -2.34 -9.63 1.31
C GLY A 15 -2.31 -11.10 1.72
N ASP A 16 -3.46 -11.77 1.77
CA ASP A 16 -3.57 -13.20 2.04
C ASP A 16 -2.76 -13.99 0.99
N TYR A 17 -2.91 -13.65 -0.29
CA TYR A 17 -2.14 -14.29 -1.35
C TYR A 17 -0.63 -14.01 -1.21
N ALA A 18 -0.24 -12.78 -0.90
CA ALA A 18 1.17 -12.43 -0.68
C ALA A 18 1.76 -13.26 0.47
N GLN A 19 1.06 -13.36 1.61
CA GLN A 19 1.50 -14.15 2.76
C GLN A 19 1.72 -15.63 2.41
N ASP A 20 0.83 -16.22 1.62
CA ASP A 20 0.95 -17.62 1.15
C ASP A 20 2.10 -17.82 0.14
N HIS A 21 2.61 -16.73 -0.45
CA HIS A 21 3.65 -16.73 -1.49
C HIS A 21 4.88 -15.88 -1.09
N GLN A 22 5.29 -15.98 0.18
CA GLN A 22 6.52 -15.36 0.72
C GLN A 22 6.56 -13.82 0.72
N GLY A 23 5.45 -13.16 0.43
CA GLY A 23 5.25 -11.73 0.63
C GLY A 23 4.80 -11.40 2.07
N ILE A 24 4.54 -10.12 2.29
CA ILE A 24 4.05 -9.62 3.58
C ILE A 24 2.52 -9.64 3.57
N GLY A 25 1.91 -10.21 4.61
CA GLY A 25 0.46 -10.22 4.79
C GLY A 25 -0.11 -8.83 5.04
N HIS A 26 -1.39 -8.64 4.76
CA HIS A 26 -2.06 -7.37 5.00
C HIS A 26 -2.77 -7.39 6.36
N ASP A 27 -2.44 -6.45 7.25
CA ASP A 27 -3.20 -6.24 8.48
C ASP A 27 -4.54 -5.56 8.19
N THR A 28 -5.61 -6.34 8.26
CA THR A 28 -6.96 -5.88 7.90
C THR A 28 -7.75 -5.23 9.03
N GLU A 29 -7.35 -5.43 10.29
CA GLU A 29 -8.14 -5.01 11.46
C GLU A 29 -8.34 -3.47 11.52
N PRO A 30 -7.31 -2.64 11.29
CA PRO A 30 -7.44 -1.18 11.30
C PRO A 30 -8.41 -0.67 10.23
N GLN A 31 -8.31 -1.21 9.01
CA GLN A 31 -9.18 -0.82 7.91
C GLN A 31 -10.63 -1.30 8.10
N GLN A 32 -10.83 -2.48 8.69
CA GLN A 32 -12.15 -2.99 9.10
C GLN A 32 -12.79 -2.05 10.11
N THR A 33 -12.07 -1.70 11.17
CA THR A 33 -12.53 -0.78 12.23
C THR A 33 -12.92 0.58 11.64
N LEU A 34 -12.09 1.14 10.75
CA LEU A 34 -12.40 2.40 10.08
C LEU A 34 -13.64 2.27 9.16
N SER A 35 -13.82 1.13 8.50
CA SER A 35 -15.00 0.87 7.65
C SER A 35 -16.29 0.83 8.46
N GLU A 36 -16.26 0.19 9.63
CA GLU A 36 -17.39 0.16 10.56
C GLU A 36 -17.71 1.57 11.09
N ALA A 37 -16.70 2.33 11.50
CA ALA A 37 -16.87 3.73 11.90
C ALA A 37 -17.51 4.59 10.81
N VAL A 38 -17.12 4.38 9.53
CA VAL A 38 -17.71 5.09 8.38
C VAL A 38 -19.14 4.61 8.09
N ARG A 39 -19.43 3.32 8.27
CA ARG A 39 -20.79 2.77 8.08
C ARG A 39 -21.77 3.35 9.10
N ASP A 40 -21.31 3.50 10.34
CA ASP A 40 -22.12 3.99 11.45
C ASP A 40 -22.12 5.53 11.56
N LEU A 41 -21.58 6.24 10.55
CA LEU A 41 -21.65 7.70 10.50
C LEU A 41 -23.11 8.17 10.53
N GLY A 42 -23.45 8.95 11.56
CA GLY A 42 -24.80 9.47 11.78
C GLY A 42 -25.61 8.70 12.83
N HIS A 43 -25.16 7.53 13.26
CA HIS A 43 -25.78 6.82 14.38
C HIS A 43 -25.67 7.65 15.67
N GLY A 44 -26.79 7.77 16.40
CA GLY A 44 -26.87 8.57 17.63
C GLY A 44 -26.95 10.08 17.40
N ALA A 45 -27.21 10.53 16.17
CA ALA A 45 -27.59 11.90 15.89
C ALA A 45 -28.97 12.24 16.52
N ASN A 46 -29.22 13.53 16.80
CA ASN A 46 -30.42 13.98 17.51
C ASN A 46 -31.75 13.71 16.79
N ASP A 47 -31.70 13.28 15.53
CA ASP A 47 -32.82 12.87 14.67
C ASP A 47 -33.01 11.35 14.58
N GLU A 48 -32.15 10.55 15.22
CA GLU A 48 -32.29 9.09 15.30
C GLU A 48 -33.15 8.67 16.51
N SER A 49 -34.30 8.05 16.24
CA SER A 49 -35.28 7.71 17.27
C SER A 49 -35.02 6.40 18.03
N GLN A 50 -34.01 5.59 17.63
CA GLN A 50 -33.88 4.18 18.04
C GLN A 50 -32.45 3.72 18.36
N GLN A 51 -31.41 4.55 18.18
CA GLN A 51 -30.01 4.14 18.31
C GLN A 51 -29.32 4.91 19.44
N ASN A 52 -29.06 4.22 20.56
CA ASN A 52 -28.43 4.80 21.76
C ASN A 52 -26.90 4.76 21.77
N ASN A 53 -26.27 4.20 20.72
CA ASN A 53 -24.81 4.15 20.61
C ASN A 53 -24.37 5.12 19.52
N GLY A 54 -23.74 6.21 19.92
CA GLY A 54 -23.10 7.13 18.98
C GLY A 54 -21.96 6.43 18.24
N GLY A 55 -21.91 6.59 16.91
CA GLY A 55 -20.82 6.06 16.10
C GLY A 55 -19.45 6.66 16.48
N HIS A 56 -18.37 5.97 16.08
CA HIS A 56 -17.02 6.52 16.27
C HIS A 56 -16.83 7.78 15.42
N PRO A 57 -16.15 8.83 15.94
CA PRO A 57 -15.92 10.04 15.18
C PRO A 57 -14.97 9.75 14.01
N ALA A 58 -15.49 9.84 12.79
CA ALA A 58 -14.74 9.61 11.56
C ALA A 58 -15.05 10.68 10.51
N ILE A 59 -14.14 10.85 9.55
CA ILE A 59 -14.37 11.66 8.36
C ILE A 59 -14.22 10.75 7.15
N ALA A 60 -15.25 10.74 6.29
CA ALA A 60 -15.21 10.06 5.01
C ALA A 60 -15.36 11.07 3.87
N LEU A 61 -14.43 11.05 2.91
CA LEU A 61 -14.51 11.83 1.68
C LEU A 61 -14.87 10.88 0.54
N SER A 62 -15.92 11.19 -0.21
CA SER A 62 -16.37 10.40 -1.35
C SER A 62 -16.97 11.30 -2.43
N GLY A 63 -16.64 11.02 -3.69
CA GLY A 63 -17.20 11.72 -4.85
C GLY A 63 -17.38 10.75 -6.01
N GLN A 64 -18.58 10.71 -6.60
CA GLN A 64 -18.90 9.79 -7.70
C GLN A 64 -17.96 9.94 -8.91
N ALA A 65 -17.54 11.17 -9.20
CA ALA A 65 -16.59 11.47 -10.27
C ALA A 65 -15.11 11.47 -9.81
N GLY A 66 -14.84 11.37 -8.50
CA GLY A 66 -13.50 11.37 -7.92
C GLY A 66 -13.26 12.43 -6.84
N ILE A 67 -12.03 12.42 -6.31
CA ILE A 67 -11.52 13.37 -5.30
C ILE A 67 -10.16 13.87 -5.79
N ALA A 68 -9.93 15.18 -5.73
CA ALA A 68 -8.64 15.80 -6.03
C ALA A 68 -8.11 16.53 -4.79
N ALA A 69 -6.90 16.18 -4.36
CA ALA A 69 -6.18 16.87 -3.28
C ALA A 69 -4.90 17.48 -3.85
N VAL A 70 -4.83 18.82 -3.93
CA VAL A 70 -3.75 19.56 -4.58
C VAL A 70 -3.28 20.72 -3.71
N SER A 71 -1.98 21.03 -3.76
CA SER A 71 -1.38 22.14 -3.02
C SER A 71 -0.17 22.67 -3.81
N PRO A 72 0.03 24.00 -3.91
CA PRO A 72 1.24 24.57 -4.50
C PRO A 72 2.48 24.41 -3.59
N GLN A 73 2.28 24.01 -2.33
CA GLN A 73 3.35 23.73 -1.38
C GLN A 73 3.39 22.24 -1.08
N SER A 74 2.84 21.81 0.06
CA SER A 74 2.91 20.42 0.52
C SER A 74 1.53 19.78 0.68
N VAL A 75 1.53 18.44 0.61
CA VAL A 75 0.46 17.56 1.06
C VAL A 75 1.09 16.53 1.99
N THR A 76 0.54 16.35 3.19
CA THR A 76 1.01 15.37 4.17
C THR A 76 -0.13 14.40 4.50
N LEU A 77 0.16 13.10 4.43
CA LEU A 77 -0.71 12.03 4.91
C LEU A 77 -0.01 11.39 6.11
N ALA A 78 -0.67 11.36 7.26
CA ALA A 78 -0.12 10.82 8.49
C ALA A 78 -1.22 10.11 9.30
N ALA A 79 -0.87 8.98 9.90
CA ALA A 79 -1.69 8.24 10.83
C ALA A 79 -0.83 7.76 12.01
N GLY A 80 -1.43 7.62 13.19
CA GLY A 80 -0.74 7.07 14.36
C GLY A 80 -0.50 5.56 14.29
N GLU A 81 -1.26 4.86 13.43
CA GLU A 81 -1.22 3.41 13.30
C GLU A 81 -1.04 3.00 11.83
N HIS A 82 -2.05 3.21 10.96
CA HIS A 82 -2.07 2.64 9.61
C HIS A 82 -2.44 3.66 8.52
N ILE A 83 -1.82 3.53 7.35
CA ILE A 83 -2.21 4.20 6.11
C ILE A 83 -2.42 3.14 5.04
N ASP A 84 -3.66 2.99 4.58
CA ASP A 84 -4.02 2.11 3.46
C ASP A 84 -4.26 2.92 2.18
N SER A 85 -3.50 2.62 1.13
CA SER A 85 -3.71 3.16 -0.22
C SER A 85 -4.06 2.03 -1.17
N VAL A 86 -5.31 2.00 -1.62
CA VAL A 86 -5.86 0.90 -2.42
C VAL A 86 -6.52 1.45 -3.68
N ALA A 87 -6.20 0.85 -4.83
CA ALA A 87 -6.86 1.10 -6.10
C ALA A 87 -7.27 -0.23 -6.72
N GLN A 88 -8.51 -0.35 -7.21
CA GLN A 88 -8.97 -1.55 -7.93
C GLN A 88 -8.25 -1.81 -9.25
N GLN A 89 -7.56 -0.80 -9.77
CA GLN A 89 -6.79 -0.89 -10.99
C GLN A 89 -5.35 -0.45 -10.73
N ASN A 90 -4.95 0.71 -11.23
CA ASN A 90 -3.57 1.17 -11.15
C ASN A 90 -3.37 2.09 -9.94
N GLN A 91 -2.29 1.87 -9.20
CA GLN A 91 -1.73 2.83 -8.25
C GLN A 91 -0.45 3.43 -8.86
N GLN A 92 -0.41 4.74 -9.02
CA GLN A 92 0.72 5.45 -9.64
C GLN A 92 1.27 6.47 -8.66
N LEU A 93 2.57 6.39 -8.41
CA LEU A 93 3.31 7.30 -7.54
C LEU A 93 4.49 7.86 -8.35
N THR A 94 4.58 9.19 -8.42
CA THR A 94 5.58 9.90 -9.23
C THR A 94 6.21 11.03 -8.42
N SER A 95 7.53 11.14 -8.47
CA SER A 95 8.29 12.27 -7.91
C SER A 95 9.16 12.90 -8.98
N GLY A 96 9.29 14.23 -8.97
CA GLY A 96 10.18 14.96 -9.87
C GLY A 96 11.66 14.90 -9.45
N GLN A 97 11.94 14.46 -8.22
CA GLN A 97 13.29 14.38 -7.66
C GLN A 97 13.47 13.01 -6.99
N ILE A 98 13.26 12.93 -5.67
CA ILE A 98 13.48 11.72 -4.87
C ILE A 98 12.15 11.03 -4.61
N PHE A 99 12.12 9.71 -4.78
CA PHE A 99 11.08 8.84 -4.26
C PHE A 99 11.70 7.99 -3.16
N GLU A 100 11.32 8.26 -1.90
CA GLU A 100 11.91 7.63 -0.71
C GLU A 100 10.85 6.83 0.03
N VAL A 101 11.20 5.59 0.41
CA VAL A 101 10.36 4.70 1.21
C VAL A 101 11.21 4.19 2.37
N ASN A 102 10.80 4.51 3.58
CA ASN A 102 11.45 4.08 4.82
C ASN A 102 10.47 3.26 5.64
N ALA A 103 10.92 2.11 6.16
CA ALA A 103 10.15 1.25 7.05
C ALA A 103 10.98 0.91 8.30
N GLY A 104 10.33 0.87 9.47
CA GLY A 104 11.01 0.57 10.75
C GLY A 104 11.32 -0.91 10.97
N SER A 105 10.61 -1.81 10.28
CA SER A 105 10.76 -3.26 10.39
C SER A 105 11.05 -3.90 9.04
N GLU A 106 10.08 -3.89 8.14
CA GLU A 106 10.12 -4.62 6.87
C GLU A 106 9.57 -3.80 5.70
N LEU A 107 10.13 -4.02 4.51
CA LEU A 107 9.66 -3.48 3.24
C LEU A 107 9.38 -4.66 2.31
N GLY A 108 8.14 -4.80 1.88
CA GLY A 108 7.70 -5.85 0.96
C GLY A 108 7.25 -5.28 -0.38
N LEU A 109 7.64 -5.94 -1.46
CA LEU A 109 7.14 -5.68 -2.80
C LEU A 109 6.63 -7.01 -3.37
N PHE A 110 5.35 -7.07 -3.73
CA PHE A 110 4.71 -8.28 -4.20
C PHE A 110 3.86 -7.99 -5.43
N ALA A 111 3.92 -8.88 -6.43
CA ALA A 111 3.06 -8.86 -7.60
C ALA A 111 2.48 -10.26 -7.80
N GLN A 112 1.15 -10.40 -7.69
CA GLN A 112 0.46 -11.69 -7.85
C GLN A 112 0.62 -12.26 -9.28
N SER A 113 0.71 -11.37 -10.27
CA SER A 113 0.84 -11.72 -11.68
C SER A 113 1.61 -10.65 -12.44
N GLY A 114 2.07 -11.00 -13.64
CA GLY A 114 2.84 -10.09 -14.49
C GLY A 114 4.32 -10.06 -14.14
N GLU A 115 4.95 -8.91 -14.34
CA GLU A 115 6.39 -8.73 -14.18
C GLU A 115 6.69 -7.66 -13.13
N MET A 116 7.72 -7.88 -12.32
CA MET A 116 8.33 -6.83 -11.52
C MET A 116 9.52 -6.24 -12.28
N ARG A 117 9.59 -4.91 -12.37
CA ARG A 117 10.65 -4.21 -13.09
C ARG A 117 11.26 -3.09 -12.24
N ASN A 118 12.54 -3.23 -11.91
CA ASN A 118 13.34 -2.18 -11.28
C ASN A 118 14.38 -1.69 -12.30
N ASN A 119 14.25 -0.44 -12.74
CA ASN A 119 15.12 0.13 -13.77
C ASN A 119 15.81 1.38 -13.24
N ASN A 120 17.12 1.48 -13.46
CA ASN A 120 17.86 2.72 -13.25
C ASN A 120 18.53 3.14 -14.56
N ARG A 121 18.23 4.36 -15.03
CA ARG A 121 18.80 4.89 -16.28
C ARG A 121 20.25 5.35 -16.08
N GLN A 122 20.55 5.97 -14.94
CA GLN A 122 21.84 6.60 -14.66
C GLN A 122 22.19 6.48 -13.17
N GLY A 123 23.46 6.23 -12.89
CA GLY A 123 23.95 6.02 -11.52
C GLY A 123 23.93 4.54 -11.11
N LEU A 124 24.34 4.31 -9.87
CA LEU A 124 24.43 2.97 -9.28
C LEU A 124 23.05 2.47 -8.85
N MET A 125 22.72 1.23 -9.19
CA MET A 125 21.67 0.48 -8.51
C MET A 125 22.35 -0.42 -7.46
N SER A 126 21.94 -0.30 -6.20
CA SER A 126 22.56 -1.04 -5.09
C SER A 126 21.50 -1.77 -4.26
N PHE A 127 21.77 -3.05 -3.97
CA PHE A 127 21.04 -3.85 -3.00
C PHE A 127 22.03 -4.27 -1.91
N GLN A 128 21.72 -3.99 -0.65
CA GLN A 128 22.63 -4.27 0.46
C GLN A 128 21.88 -4.86 1.65
N SER A 129 22.46 -5.91 2.23
CA SER A 129 22.07 -6.45 3.54
C SER A 129 23.29 -6.32 4.45
N GLN A 130 23.22 -5.43 5.45
CA GLN A 130 24.39 -5.09 6.27
C GLN A 130 24.66 -6.11 7.37
N GLN A 131 23.61 -6.78 7.85
CA GLN A 131 23.66 -7.68 9.00
C GLN A 131 23.07 -9.07 8.69
N SER A 132 22.74 -9.34 7.43
CA SER A 132 22.14 -10.60 7.00
C SER A 132 22.52 -10.90 5.55
N SER A 133 21.89 -11.91 4.96
CA SER A 133 22.07 -12.32 3.58
C SER A 133 21.18 -11.54 2.62
N ILE A 134 21.54 -11.57 1.34
CA ILE A 134 20.66 -11.27 0.22
C ILE A 134 20.28 -12.62 -0.40
N LEU A 135 18.99 -12.85 -0.63
CA LEU A 135 18.46 -14.05 -1.26
C LEU A 135 17.88 -13.68 -2.63
N LEU A 136 18.36 -14.33 -3.69
CA LEU A 136 17.85 -14.20 -5.04
C LEU A 136 17.47 -15.59 -5.53
N GLU A 137 16.17 -15.87 -5.60
CA GLU A 137 15.63 -17.17 -5.98
C GLU A 137 14.69 -17.03 -7.19
N ALA A 138 14.74 -18.03 -8.08
CA ALA A 138 13.84 -18.14 -9.21
C ALA A 138 13.59 -19.63 -9.53
N ASP A 139 12.34 -20.00 -9.80
CA ASP A 139 11.97 -21.38 -10.19
C ASP A 139 12.58 -21.80 -11.54
N GLN A 140 12.90 -20.82 -12.38
CA GLN A 140 13.49 -21.04 -13.71
C GLN A 140 14.95 -20.62 -13.74
N ASN A 141 15.22 -19.35 -14.03
CA ASN A 141 16.58 -18.86 -14.24
C ASN A 141 16.82 -17.57 -13.49
N VAL A 142 18.04 -17.42 -12.97
CA VAL A 142 18.60 -16.12 -12.57
C VAL A 142 19.65 -15.75 -13.62
N GLU A 143 19.43 -14.65 -14.34
CA GLU A 143 20.37 -14.14 -15.33
C GLU A 143 21.05 -12.88 -14.81
N VAL A 144 22.39 -12.90 -14.76
CA VAL A 144 23.21 -11.73 -14.41
C VAL A 144 24.18 -11.50 -15.56
N SER A 145 24.12 -10.32 -16.15
CA SER A 145 24.95 -9.97 -17.30
C SER A 145 25.47 -8.54 -17.19
N ASP A 146 26.65 -8.31 -17.76
CA ASP A 146 27.20 -6.99 -18.04
C ASP A 146 27.49 -6.92 -19.54
N SER A 147 26.96 -5.90 -20.21
CA SER A 147 27.09 -5.73 -21.67
C SER A 147 28.38 -5.05 -22.11
N LYS A 148 29.19 -4.52 -21.18
CA LYS A 148 30.37 -3.68 -21.48
C LYS A 148 31.63 -4.08 -20.72
N GLN A 149 31.51 -4.68 -19.54
CA GLN A 149 32.60 -4.96 -18.62
C GLN A 149 32.54 -6.41 -18.17
N HIS A 150 32.36 -6.65 -16.87
CA HIS A 150 32.42 -7.97 -16.26
C HIS A 150 31.44 -8.05 -15.09
N VAL A 151 30.94 -9.25 -14.85
CA VAL A 151 30.26 -9.59 -13.59
C VAL A 151 31.33 -10.11 -12.63
N LEU A 152 31.34 -9.58 -11.41
CA LEU A 152 32.19 -10.07 -10.32
C LEU A 152 31.29 -10.75 -9.27
N LEU A 153 31.56 -12.01 -8.96
CA LEU A 153 30.85 -12.82 -7.96
C LEU A 153 31.82 -13.30 -6.88
#